data_AF-A0A850EJ75-F1
#
_entry.id   AF-A0A850EJ75-F1
#
_cell.length_a   1.000
_cell.length_b   1.000
_cell.length_c   1.000
_cell.angle_alpha   90.00
_cell.angle_beta   90.00
_cell.angle_gamma   90.00
#
_symmetry.space_group_name_H-M   'P 1'
#
loop_
_entity.id
_entity.type
_entity.pdbx_description
1 polymer ?
#
loop_
_entity_poly.entity_id
_entity_poly.type
_entity_poly.pdbx_seq_one_letter_code
_entity_poly.pdbx_strand_id
1 'polypeptide(L)'
;MDEVLKQKSWEERATIPAGTGGKEDSPSDSAILLSEATATVVRELAAAGKLGPGKILVVGVSTSEVAGARIGTGGALAVAEQLLEGITQVADELGFHPVYQCCEHLNRALVMERSLLDGLGLQEVAAVPIPGAGGSMAAAAYRSMKDPVLAETVQAHAGIDIGETLIGMHLRRVAVPFRPSLRYIGEARVNAAWSRPALIGGERAVYRTQEQSGARLCE
;
A
#
# COMPACT_ATOMS: atom_id res chain seq x y z
N MET A 1 56.80 -10.04 -23.68
CA MET A 1 55.37 -9.86 -23.95
C MET A 1 54.76 -9.45 -22.64
N ASP A 2 54.79 -8.14 -22.36
CA ASP A 2 54.04 -7.47 -21.29
C ASP A 2 54.36 -5.97 -21.42
N GLU A 3 53.60 -5.31 -22.28
CA GLU A 3 53.63 -3.87 -22.47
C GLU A 3 52.18 -3.41 -22.64
N VAL A 4 51.50 -3.11 -21.53
CA VAL A 4 50.12 -2.58 -21.57
C VAL A 4 49.91 -1.60 -20.40
N LEU A 5 49.80 -0.32 -20.80
CA LEU A 5 49.02 0.77 -20.20
C LEU A 5 49.53 1.47 -18.92
N LYS A 6 50.23 2.60 -19.14
CA LYS A 6 50.20 3.77 -18.25
C LYS A 6 48.88 4.53 -18.45
N GLN A 7 48.06 4.65 -17.40
CA GLN A 7 46.99 5.65 -17.34
C GLN A 7 47.35 6.75 -16.34
N LYS A 8 47.13 7.99 -16.79
CA LYS A 8 47.54 9.25 -16.18
C LYS A 8 46.61 9.66 -15.03
N SER A 9 47.18 10.41 -14.10
CA SER A 9 46.54 11.10 -12.97
C SER A 9 45.27 11.85 -13.36
N TRP A 10 44.31 11.82 -12.44
CA TRP A 10 42.96 12.36 -12.48
C TRP A 10 42.88 13.85 -12.09
N GLU A 11 44.01 14.52 -11.84
CA GLU A 11 44.06 15.83 -11.16
C GLU A 11 43.99 17.08 -12.07
N GLU A 12 43.71 16.97 -13.38
CA GLU A 12 43.94 18.10 -14.30
C GLU A 12 42.77 18.50 -15.22
N ARG A 13 41.50 18.41 -14.79
CA ARG A 13 40.41 19.03 -15.56
C ARG A 13 39.36 19.79 -14.73
N ALA A 14 39.37 21.10 -14.99
CA ALA A 14 38.26 22.06 -14.98
C ALA A 14 38.07 22.93 -13.72
N THR A 15 38.82 24.03 -13.69
CA THR A 15 38.41 25.31 -13.10
C THR A 15 37.28 25.92 -13.95
N ILE A 16 36.14 26.25 -13.32
CA ILE A 16 35.04 27.04 -13.94
C ILE A 16 34.88 28.32 -13.10
N PRO A 17 34.75 29.52 -13.73
CA PRO A 17 34.72 30.77 -12.99
C PRO A 17 33.37 31.03 -12.31
N ALA A 18 33.42 31.73 -11.17
CA ALA A 18 32.27 32.15 -10.39
C ALA A 18 31.36 33.11 -11.17
N GLY A 19 30.16 32.63 -11.52
CA GLY A 19 29.06 33.44 -12.03
C GLY A 19 28.18 33.96 -10.89
N THR A 20 27.96 35.27 -10.89
CA THR A 20 27.11 36.04 -9.96
C THR A 20 25.65 35.59 -10.00
N GLY A 21 25.03 35.48 -8.83
CA GLY A 21 23.67 34.99 -8.63
C GLY A 21 22.59 35.86 -9.29
N GLY A 22 21.72 35.18 -10.02
CA GLY A 22 20.31 35.54 -10.18
C GLY A 22 19.50 34.37 -9.63
N LYS A 23 18.60 34.64 -8.68
CA LYS A 23 17.56 33.70 -8.26
C LYS A 23 16.64 33.49 -9.47
N GLU A 24 16.81 32.38 -10.17
CA GLU A 24 15.74 31.82 -10.99
C GLU A 24 14.82 31.06 -10.04
N ASP A 25 13.65 31.63 -9.79
CA ASP A 25 12.57 30.97 -9.06
C ASP A 25 12.15 29.71 -9.83
N SER A 26 12.51 28.56 -9.28
CA SER A 26 12.06 27.25 -9.75
C SER A 26 10.57 27.08 -9.45
N PRO A 27 9.82 26.37 -10.32
CA PRO A 27 8.38 26.23 -10.18
C PRO A 27 8.06 25.42 -8.92
N SER A 28 7.04 25.87 -8.19
CA SER A 28 6.60 25.34 -6.89
C SER A 28 6.43 23.82 -6.87
N ASP A 29 7.30 23.12 -6.15
CA ASP A 29 7.05 21.76 -5.64
C ASP A 29 5.92 21.85 -4.61
N SER A 30 4.66 21.76 -5.04
CA SER A 30 3.55 21.54 -4.11
C SER A 30 3.66 20.10 -3.62
N ALA A 31 4.14 19.93 -2.39
CA ALA A 31 4.17 18.64 -1.72
C ALA A 31 2.77 18.01 -1.78
N ILE A 32 2.65 16.85 -2.45
CA ILE A 32 1.39 16.11 -2.60
C ILE A 32 0.89 15.71 -1.20
N LEU A 33 -0.39 15.92 -0.92
CA LEU A 33 -0.99 15.54 0.36
C LEU A 33 -0.98 14.00 0.52
N LEU A 34 -0.87 13.51 1.76
CA LEU A 34 -0.82 12.07 2.02
C LEU A 34 -2.11 11.38 1.56
N SER A 35 -3.26 12.04 1.72
CA SER A 35 -4.57 11.54 1.26
C SER A 35 -4.61 11.39 -0.26
N GLU A 36 -4.15 12.39 -1.02
CA GLU A 36 -4.10 12.36 -2.48
C GLU A 36 -3.14 11.30 -3.02
N ALA A 37 -1.94 11.21 -2.44
CA ALA A 37 -0.96 10.17 -2.78
C ALA A 37 -1.52 8.77 -2.52
N THR A 38 -2.19 8.59 -1.39
CA THR A 38 -2.83 7.32 -1.00
C THR A 38 -3.96 6.96 -1.96
N ALA A 39 -4.87 7.91 -2.25
CA ALA A 39 -5.97 7.68 -3.18
C ALA A 39 -5.45 7.31 -4.59
N THR A 40 -4.36 7.95 -5.04
CA THR A 40 -3.72 7.62 -6.32
C THR A 40 -3.25 6.17 -6.35
N VAL A 41 -2.47 5.74 -5.35
CA VAL A 41 -1.96 4.37 -5.25
C VAL A 41 -3.10 3.35 -5.16
N VAL A 42 -4.10 3.62 -4.32
CA VAL A 42 -5.25 2.71 -4.12
C VAL A 42 -6.07 2.58 -5.38
N ARG A 43 -6.30 3.67 -6.13
CA ARG A 43 -7.05 3.65 -7.39
C ARG A 43 -6.33 2.85 -8.47
N GLU A 44 -5.01 3.00 -8.58
CA GLU A 44 -4.20 2.21 -9.50
C GLU A 44 -4.23 0.72 -9.15
N LEU A 45 -4.09 0.38 -7.86
CA LEU A 45 -4.18 -0.99 -7.39
C LEU A 45 -5.58 -1.57 -7.63
N ALA A 46 -6.63 -0.79 -7.38
CA ALA A 46 -8.01 -1.18 -7.61
C ALA A 46 -8.27 -1.48 -9.09
N ALA A 47 -7.74 -0.66 -10.00
CA ALA A 47 -7.83 -0.90 -11.44
C ALA A 47 -7.08 -2.18 -11.85
N ALA A 48 -5.86 -2.39 -11.33
CA ALA A 48 -5.07 -3.59 -11.64
C ALA A 48 -5.69 -4.88 -11.09
N GLY A 49 -6.21 -4.82 -9.87
CA GLY A 49 -6.82 -5.94 -9.15
C GLY A 49 -8.33 -6.09 -9.35
N LYS A 50 -8.95 -5.24 -10.18
CA LYS A 50 -10.40 -5.19 -10.45
C LYS A 50 -11.22 -5.19 -9.16
N LEU A 51 -10.84 -4.32 -8.22
CA LEU A 51 -11.57 -4.14 -6.98
C LEU A 51 -12.90 -3.45 -7.25
N GLY A 52 -13.94 -3.90 -6.56
CA GLY A 52 -15.29 -3.38 -6.65
C GLY A 52 -16.19 -4.00 -5.57
N PRO A 53 -17.52 -3.99 -5.76
CA PRO A 53 -18.47 -4.55 -4.81
C PRO A 53 -18.12 -5.96 -4.31
N GLY A 54 -18.11 -6.13 -2.98
CA GLY A 54 -17.80 -7.39 -2.31
C GLY A 54 -16.32 -7.80 -2.32
N LYS A 55 -15.43 -6.99 -2.89
CA LYS A 55 -13.97 -7.20 -2.82
C LYS A 55 -13.42 -6.60 -1.54
N ILE A 56 -12.25 -7.08 -1.13
CA ILE A 56 -11.60 -6.72 0.14
C ILE A 56 -10.19 -6.23 -0.17
N LEU A 57 -9.86 -5.06 0.36
CA LEU A 57 -8.51 -4.50 0.36
C LEU A 57 -7.96 -4.59 1.79
N VAL A 58 -6.89 -5.35 2.01
CA VAL A 58 -6.17 -5.31 3.30
C VAL A 58 -5.16 -4.17 3.30
N VAL A 59 -5.13 -3.40 4.38
CA VAL A 59 -4.30 -2.21 4.55
C VAL A 59 -3.37 -2.43 5.74
N GLY A 60 -2.06 -2.45 5.49
CA GLY A 60 -1.01 -2.44 6.51
C GLY A 60 -0.28 -1.10 6.47
N VAL A 61 -0.10 -0.45 7.62
CA VAL A 61 0.52 0.89 7.68
C VAL A 61 1.39 1.02 8.92
N SER A 62 2.62 1.50 8.72
CA SER A 62 3.46 2.06 9.77
C SER A 62 3.45 3.59 9.69
N THR A 63 2.67 4.25 10.54
CA THR A 63 2.55 5.72 10.52
C THR A 63 3.84 6.43 10.92
N SER A 64 4.71 5.77 11.70
CA SER A 64 6.04 6.30 12.03
C SER A 64 6.97 6.30 10.81
N GLU A 65 6.88 5.26 9.96
CA GLU A 65 7.64 5.23 8.71
C GLU A 65 7.10 6.28 7.73
N VAL A 66 5.79 6.49 7.67
CA VAL A 66 5.18 7.50 6.76
C VAL A 66 5.64 8.91 7.12
N ALA A 67 5.67 9.23 8.42
CA ALA A 67 6.03 10.57 8.88
C ALA A 67 7.55 10.85 8.86
N GLY A 68 8.37 9.81 8.72
CA GLY A 68 9.81 9.88 8.99
C GLY A 68 10.13 9.80 10.49
N ALA A 69 11.35 9.36 10.81
CA ALA A 69 11.77 9.13 12.19
C ALA A 69 11.59 10.38 13.08
N ARG A 70 11.00 10.18 14.28
CA ARG A 70 10.71 11.17 15.35
C ARG A 70 9.38 11.93 15.20
N ILE A 71 8.28 11.21 15.43
CA ILE A 71 6.98 11.83 15.68
C ILE A 71 6.37 11.35 17.01
N GLY A 72 5.68 12.25 17.71
CA GLY A 72 4.85 11.88 18.86
C GLY A 72 3.53 11.23 18.43
N THR A 73 2.80 10.66 19.39
CA THR A 73 1.54 9.93 19.13
C THR A 73 0.48 10.76 18.40
N GLY A 74 0.39 12.07 18.69
CA GLY A 74 -0.56 12.97 18.01
C GLY A 74 -0.27 13.14 16.51
N GLY A 75 1.01 13.24 16.13
CA GLY A 75 1.40 13.31 14.71
C GLY A 75 1.12 12.00 13.97
N ALA A 76 1.31 10.86 14.64
CA ALA A 76 1.03 9.55 14.06
C ALA A 76 -0.46 9.37 13.74
N LEU A 77 -1.34 9.96 14.57
CA LEU A 77 -2.76 9.90 14.34
C LEU A 77 -3.21 10.79 13.18
N ALA A 78 -2.69 12.01 13.07
CA ALA A 78 -2.98 12.89 11.93
C ALA A 78 -2.53 12.28 10.60
N VAL A 79 -1.42 11.55 10.59
CA VAL A 79 -0.98 10.76 9.44
C VAL A 79 -1.98 9.64 9.14
N ALA A 80 -2.39 8.86 10.13
CA ALA A 80 -3.39 7.80 9.95
C ALA A 80 -4.70 8.33 9.36
N GLU A 81 -5.18 9.49 9.83
CA GLU A 81 -6.42 10.12 9.36
C GLU A 81 -6.36 10.50 7.88
N GLN A 82 -5.24 11.08 7.41
CA GLN A 82 -5.06 11.39 5.99
C GLN A 82 -4.99 10.13 5.10
N LEU A 83 -4.28 9.09 5.55
CA LEU A 83 -4.22 7.82 4.82
C LEU A 83 -5.61 7.17 4.76
N LEU A 84 -6.33 7.19 5.88
CA LEU A 84 -7.69 6.67 6.00
C LEU A 84 -8.65 7.40 5.07
N GLU A 85 -8.56 8.73 4.99
CA GLU A 85 -9.35 9.55 4.06
C GLU A 85 -9.12 9.12 2.61
N GLY A 86 -7.87 9.03 2.17
CA GLY A 86 -7.54 8.64 0.80
C GLY A 86 -7.99 7.21 0.45
N ILE A 87 -7.94 6.27 1.39
CA ILE A 87 -8.44 4.90 1.21
C ILE A 87 -9.97 4.90 1.13
N THR A 88 -10.63 5.57 2.07
CA THR A 88 -12.10 5.58 2.20
C THR A 88 -12.74 6.22 0.98
N GLN A 89 -12.18 7.33 0.48
CA GLN A 89 -12.63 7.96 -0.75
C GLN A 89 -12.72 6.95 -1.91
N VAL A 90 -11.65 6.20 -2.16
CA VAL A 90 -11.61 5.25 -3.28
C VAL A 90 -12.48 4.02 -3.01
N ALA A 91 -12.58 3.59 -1.74
CA ALA A 91 -13.48 2.51 -1.33
C ALA A 91 -14.94 2.86 -1.59
N ASP A 92 -15.37 4.08 -1.26
CA ASP A 92 -16.73 4.56 -1.49
C ASP A 92 -17.02 4.73 -2.98
N GLU A 93 -16.05 5.23 -3.76
CA GLU A 93 -16.16 5.37 -5.22
C GLU A 93 -16.36 4.03 -5.94
N LEU A 94 -15.65 2.98 -5.51
CA LEU A 94 -15.60 1.69 -6.22
C LEU A 94 -16.40 0.57 -5.53
N GLY A 95 -16.81 0.75 -4.28
CA GLY A 95 -17.63 -0.17 -3.50
C GLY A 95 -16.89 -1.39 -2.92
N PHE A 96 -15.57 -1.36 -2.75
CA PHE A 96 -14.85 -2.44 -2.05
C PHE A 96 -14.74 -2.18 -0.55
N HIS A 97 -14.38 -3.20 0.23
CA HIS A 97 -14.24 -3.12 1.68
C HIS A 97 -12.76 -3.04 2.12
N PRO A 98 -12.29 -1.90 2.62
CA PRO A 98 -10.99 -1.84 3.27
C PRO A 98 -11.04 -2.47 4.66
N VAL A 99 -10.00 -3.23 5.01
CA VAL A 99 -9.78 -3.80 6.35
C VAL A 99 -8.37 -3.47 6.81
N TYR A 100 -8.21 -3.13 8.08
CA TYR A 100 -6.97 -2.49 8.56
C TYR A 100 -6.24 -3.40 9.54
N GLN A 101 -5.03 -3.79 9.18
CA GLN A 101 -4.19 -4.66 9.98
C GLN A 101 -3.67 -3.92 11.22
N CYS A 102 -3.85 -4.52 12.39
CA CYS A 102 -3.17 -4.08 13.61
C CYS A 102 -1.66 -4.40 13.56
N CYS A 103 -0.86 -3.76 14.41
CA CYS A 103 0.51 -4.19 14.63
C CYS A 103 0.58 -5.57 15.33
N GLU A 104 1.80 -6.10 15.44
CA GLU A 104 2.10 -7.40 16.05
C GLU A 104 1.64 -7.52 17.52
N HIS A 105 1.47 -6.42 18.25
CA HIS A 105 0.97 -6.44 19.62
C HIS A 105 -0.48 -6.94 19.75
N LEU A 106 -1.28 -6.80 18.69
CA LEU A 106 -2.62 -7.40 18.57
C LEU A 106 -2.63 -8.52 17.54
N ASN A 107 -1.50 -9.22 17.37
CA ASN A 107 -1.34 -10.39 16.50
C ASN A 107 -1.78 -10.15 15.05
N ARG A 108 -1.69 -8.91 14.55
CA ARG A 108 -2.14 -8.53 13.20
C ARG A 108 -3.62 -8.79 12.94
N ALA A 109 -4.44 -8.78 14.00
CA ALA A 109 -5.90 -8.77 13.88
C ALA A 109 -6.37 -7.59 13.01
N LEU A 110 -7.54 -7.73 12.41
CA LEU A 110 -8.00 -6.80 11.36
C LEU A 110 -9.24 -6.05 11.78
N VAL A 111 -9.16 -4.72 11.78
CA VAL A 111 -10.30 -3.84 11.99
C VAL A 111 -11.19 -3.84 10.74
N MET A 112 -12.47 -4.10 10.92
CA MET A 112 -13.49 -4.04 9.88
C MET A 112 -14.88 -3.77 10.46
N GLU A 113 -15.87 -3.51 9.59
CA GLU A 113 -17.28 -3.44 9.99
C GLU A 113 -17.81 -4.83 10.36
N ARG A 114 -18.63 -4.92 11.42
CA ARG A 114 -19.26 -6.16 11.89
C ARG A 114 -20.01 -6.90 10.78
N SER A 115 -20.73 -6.16 9.94
CA SER A 115 -21.48 -6.74 8.83
C SER A 115 -20.60 -7.50 7.83
N LEU A 116 -19.36 -7.05 7.62
CA LEU A 116 -18.40 -7.73 6.76
C LEU A 116 -17.88 -9.00 7.44
N LEU A 117 -17.54 -8.94 8.74
CA LEU A 117 -17.10 -10.08 9.53
C LEU A 117 -18.15 -11.21 9.47
N ASP A 118 -19.40 -10.87 9.77
CA ASP A 118 -20.52 -11.81 9.78
C ASP A 118 -20.80 -12.36 8.38
N GLY A 119 -20.82 -11.49 7.37
CA GLY A 119 -21.07 -11.87 5.98
C GLY A 119 -20.00 -12.81 5.38
N LEU A 120 -18.78 -12.76 5.92
CA LEU A 120 -17.67 -13.66 5.54
C LEU A 120 -17.52 -14.86 6.48
N GLY A 121 -18.24 -14.90 7.61
CA GLY A 121 -18.12 -15.93 8.63
C GLY A 121 -16.71 -15.99 9.26
N LEU A 122 -16.08 -14.83 9.49
CA LEU A 122 -14.76 -14.77 10.10
C LEU A 122 -14.85 -14.88 11.63
N GLN A 123 -13.76 -15.33 12.24
CA GLN A 123 -13.64 -15.42 13.70
C GLN A 123 -13.39 -14.03 14.31
N GLU A 124 -14.31 -13.57 15.16
CA GLU A 124 -14.14 -12.36 15.97
C GLU A 124 -13.13 -12.59 17.11
N VAL A 125 -12.27 -11.61 17.35
CA VAL A 125 -11.34 -11.56 18.49
C VAL A 125 -11.54 -10.26 19.27
N ALA A 126 -11.25 -10.28 20.57
CA ALA A 126 -11.59 -9.16 21.46
C ALA A 126 -10.36 -8.32 21.83
N ALA A 127 -10.31 -7.09 21.34
CA ALA A 127 -9.46 -6.01 21.81
C ALA A 127 -9.98 -4.66 21.27
N VAL A 128 -9.51 -3.55 21.82
CA VAL A 128 -9.71 -2.22 21.23
C VAL A 128 -8.33 -1.68 20.82
N PRO A 129 -8.06 -1.46 19.53
CA PRO A 129 -6.78 -0.93 19.08
C PRO A 129 -6.61 0.52 19.54
N ILE A 130 -5.45 0.80 20.11
CA ILE A 130 -5.01 2.15 20.49
C ILE A 130 -3.66 2.43 19.82
N PRO A 131 -3.24 3.69 19.68
CA PRO A 131 -1.94 4.00 19.07
C PRO A 131 -0.75 3.26 19.70
N GLY A 132 -0.78 2.99 21.01
CA GLY A 132 0.26 2.24 21.72
C GLY A 132 0.15 0.70 21.64
N ALA A 133 -0.97 0.15 21.16
CA ALA A 133 -1.20 -1.29 21.02
C ALA A 133 -2.24 -1.53 19.93
N GLY A 134 -1.78 -1.97 18.76
CA GLY A 134 -2.57 -2.07 17.53
C GLY A 134 -2.15 -1.06 16.46
N GLY A 135 -1.62 0.09 16.86
CA GLY A 135 -1.07 1.11 15.96
C GLY A 135 -2.08 2.19 15.56
N SER A 136 -1.58 3.36 15.16
CA SER A 136 -2.41 4.54 14.90
C SER A 136 -3.41 4.34 13.76
N MET A 137 -3.04 3.60 12.71
CA MET A 137 -3.93 3.32 11.57
C MET A 137 -5.15 2.49 11.99
N ALA A 138 -4.92 1.35 12.65
CA ALA A 138 -6.00 0.50 13.13
C ALA A 138 -6.87 1.23 14.17
N ALA A 139 -6.26 2.00 15.07
CA ALA A 139 -6.99 2.79 16.04
C ALA A 139 -7.86 3.89 15.39
N ALA A 140 -7.37 4.56 14.34
CA ALA A 140 -8.13 5.55 13.59
C ALA A 140 -9.32 4.90 12.87
N ALA A 141 -9.08 3.80 12.14
CA ALA A 141 -10.11 3.06 11.43
C ALA A 141 -11.19 2.52 12.39
N TYR A 142 -10.79 1.99 13.55
CA TYR A 142 -11.74 1.47 14.54
C TYR A 142 -12.69 2.56 15.05
N ARG A 143 -12.20 3.79 15.21
CA ARG A 143 -13.05 4.91 15.66
C ARG A 143 -13.92 5.52 14.56
N SER A 144 -13.54 5.38 13.29
CA SER A 144 -14.30 5.96 12.17
C SER A 144 -15.46 5.07 11.70
N MET A 145 -15.38 3.76 11.97
CA MET A 145 -16.39 2.77 11.57
C MET A 145 -17.65 2.84 12.43
N LYS A 146 -18.77 2.36 11.88
CA LYS A 146 -20.07 2.40 12.52
C LYS A 146 -20.21 1.33 13.61
N ASP A 147 -19.81 0.10 13.30
CA ASP A 147 -19.84 -1.05 14.22
C ASP A 147 -18.53 -1.84 14.08
N PRO A 148 -17.42 -1.30 14.63
CA PRO A 148 -16.08 -1.85 14.43
C PRO A 148 -15.87 -3.16 15.19
N VAL A 149 -15.22 -4.11 14.54
CA VAL A 149 -14.81 -5.41 15.11
C VAL A 149 -13.39 -5.76 14.70
N LEU A 150 -12.81 -6.72 15.41
CA LEU A 150 -11.54 -7.34 15.02
C LEU A 150 -11.77 -8.77 14.52
N ALA A 151 -11.32 -9.07 13.32
CA ALA A 151 -11.20 -10.46 12.84
C ALA A 151 -9.80 -11.00 13.12
N GLU A 152 -9.70 -12.30 13.43
CA GLU A 152 -8.42 -12.99 13.59
C GLU A 152 -7.61 -12.98 12.28
N THR A 153 -8.26 -13.31 11.16
CA THR A 153 -7.65 -13.38 9.83
C THR A 153 -8.65 -13.01 8.74
N VAL A 154 -8.17 -12.77 7.52
CA VAL A 154 -8.99 -12.55 6.32
C VAL A 154 -8.31 -13.17 5.10
N GLN A 155 -9.10 -13.39 4.05
CA GLN A 155 -8.59 -13.66 2.70
C GLN A 155 -8.97 -12.51 1.76
N ALA A 156 -8.09 -11.52 1.67
CA ALA A 156 -8.27 -10.30 0.90
C ALA A 156 -7.96 -10.48 -0.60
N HIS A 157 -8.61 -9.66 -1.43
CA HIS A 157 -8.48 -9.70 -2.88
C HIS A 157 -7.29 -8.88 -3.37
N ALA A 158 -6.94 -7.83 -2.64
CA ALA A 158 -5.74 -7.05 -2.83
C ALA A 158 -5.25 -6.51 -1.49
N GLY A 159 -4.05 -5.96 -1.48
CA GLY A 159 -3.50 -5.33 -0.31
C GLY A 159 -2.47 -4.26 -0.62
N ILE A 160 -2.43 -3.25 0.24
CA ILE A 160 -1.45 -2.17 0.26
C ILE A 160 -0.72 -2.17 1.61
N ASP A 161 0.60 -2.16 1.55
CA ASP A 161 1.51 -2.14 2.70
C ASP A 161 2.38 -0.89 2.63
N ILE A 162 2.14 0.05 3.53
CA ILE A 162 2.81 1.34 3.62
C ILE A 162 3.75 1.30 4.81
N GLY A 163 5.06 1.20 4.56
CA GLY A 163 6.07 1.08 5.62
C GLY A 163 6.39 -0.37 6.00
N GLU A 164 6.24 -1.30 5.06
CA GLU A 164 6.80 -2.66 5.12
C GLU A 164 6.34 -3.48 6.35
N THR A 165 5.06 -3.34 6.69
CA THR A 165 4.41 -4.01 7.81
C THR A 165 4.13 -5.50 7.56
N LEU A 166 4.24 -5.99 6.31
CA LEU A 166 3.96 -7.36 5.89
C LEU A 166 2.47 -7.74 6.01
N ILE A 167 1.79 -7.79 4.87
CA ILE A 167 0.35 -8.14 4.76
C ILE A 167 0.09 -9.47 4.03
N GLY A 168 1.15 -10.19 3.65
CA GLY A 168 1.05 -11.35 2.76
C GLY A 168 0.22 -12.51 3.32
N MET A 169 0.16 -12.65 4.65
CA MET A 169 -0.66 -13.65 5.34
C MET A 169 -2.17 -13.44 5.15
N HIS A 170 -2.59 -12.24 4.75
CA HIS A 170 -3.99 -11.88 4.57
C HIS A 170 -4.45 -11.95 3.11
N LEU A 171 -3.54 -12.18 2.16
CA LEU A 171 -3.89 -12.22 0.73
C LEU A 171 -4.36 -13.61 0.31
N ARG A 172 -5.38 -13.66 -0.55
CA ARG A 172 -5.74 -14.88 -1.26
C ARG A 172 -4.58 -15.39 -2.10
N ARG A 173 -4.48 -16.71 -2.22
CA ARG A 173 -3.65 -17.36 -3.22
C ARG A 173 -4.33 -17.24 -4.59
N VAL A 174 -3.68 -16.76 -5.65
CA VAL A 174 -2.26 -16.42 -5.82
C VAL A 174 -2.03 -14.91 -5.78
N ALA A 175 -1.23 -14.42 -4.85
CA ALA A 175 -0.82 -13.01 -4.79
C ALA A 175 0.12 -12.66 -5.97
N VAL A 176 -0.12 -11.49 -6.57
CA VAL A 176 0.62 -10.93 -7.70
C VAL A 176 1.07 -9.53 -7.30
N PRO A 177 2.40 -9.29 -7.18
CA PRO A 177 2.92 -7.98 -6.83
C PRO A 177 2.48 -6.91 -7.84
N PHE A 178 2.10 -5.75 -7.31
CA PHE A 178 1.78 -4.56 -8.08
C PHE A 178 2.81 -3.47 -7.78
N ARG A 179 3.16 -2.67 -8.80
CA ARG A 179 4.15 -1.60 -8.70
C ARG A 179 3.44 -0.26 -8.98
N PRO A 180 2.88 0.40 -7.95
CA PRO A 180 2.12 1.65 -8.11
C PRO A 180 3.04 2.78 -8.55
N SER A 181 2.55 3.74 -9.34
CA SER A 181 3.34 4.86 -9.88
C SER A 181 4.12 5.60 -8.78
N LEU A 182 3.48 5.87 -7.64
CA LEU A 182 4.10 6.38 -6.43
C LEU A 182 4.65 5.21 -5.59
N ARG A 183 5.98 5.17 -5.43
CA ARG A 183 6.67 4.13 -4.63
C ARG A 183 6.79 4.48 -3.15
N TYR A 184 6.41 5.69 -2.77
CA TYR A 184 6.45 6.21 -1.40
C TYR A 184 5.19 7.00 -1.11
N ILE A 185 4.73 6.95 0.14
CA ILE A 185 3.73 7.85 0.71
C ILE A 185 4.35 8.44 1.98
N GLY A 186 4.55 9.77 1.98
CA GLY A 186 5.49 10.39 2.90
C GLY A 186 6.88 9.74 2.71
N GLU A 187 7.51 9.36 3.81
CA GLU A 187 8.80 8.67 3.82
C GLU A 187 8.69 7.14 3.70
N ALA A 188 7.47 6.58 3.79
CA ALA A 188 7.28 5.14 3.80
C ALA A 188 7.23 4.54 2.40
N ARG A 189 7.96 3.43 2.22
CA ARG A 189 7.88 2.59 1.01
C ARG A 189 6.50 1.96 0.88
N VAL A 190 6.00 1.92 -0.34
CA VAL A 190 4.73 1.29 -0.68
C VAL A 190 4.97 -0.04 -1.39
N ASN A 191 4.45 -1.11 -0.79
CA ASN A 191 4.30 -2.42 -1.41
C ASN A 191 2.82 -2.68 -1.68
N ALA A 192 2.49 -3.27 -2.82
CA ALA A 192 1.12 -3.59 -3.17
C ALA A 192 1.06 -4.93 -3.87
N ALA A 193 -0.08 -5.61 -3.74
CA ALA A 193 -0.37 -6.83 -4.48
C ALA A 193 -1.88 -6.99 -4.67
N TRP A 194 -2.27 -7.65 -5.74
CA TRP A 194 -3.63 -8.15 -5.93
C TRP A 194 -3.59 -9.67 -6.07
N SER A 195 -4.72 -10.35 -5.95
CA SER A 195 -4.80 -11.81 -6.04
C SER A 195 -5.57 -12.24 -7.28
N ARG A 196 -5.15 -13.37 -7.85
CA ARG A 196 -5.81 -14.01 -8.98
C ARG A 196 -6.12 -15.48 -8.70
N PRO A 197 -7.07 -16.07 -9.42
CA PRO A 197 -7.25 -17.53 -9.43
C PRO A 197 -5.94 -18.26 -9.77
N ALA A 198 -5.76 -19.43 -9.16
CA ALA A 198 -4.69 -20.33 -9.55
C ALA A 198 -4.95 -20.84 -10.98
N LEU A 199 -3.92 -20.79 -11.83
CA LEU A 199 -3.99 -21.49 -13.12
C LEU A 199 -3.71 -22.96 -12.84
N ILE A 200 -4.67 -23.81 -13.20
CA ILE A 200 -4.63 -25.26 -12.97
C ILE A 200 -4.79 -26.01 -14.29
N GLY A 201 -4.37 -27.27 -14.30
CA GLY A 201 -4.52 -28.16 -15.45
C GLY A 201 -3.18 -28.76 -15.91
N GLY A 202 -3.26 -29.88 -16.63
CA GLY A 202 -2.10 -30.57 -17.19
C GLY A 202 -1.61 -29.94 -18.51
N GLU A 203 -0.77 -30.67 -19.24
CA GLU A 203 -0.08 -30.18 -20.46
C GLU A 203 -1.00 -29.66 -21.58
N ARG A 204 -2.29 -30.04 -21.57
CA ARG A 204 -3.30 -29.63 -22.57
C ARG A 204 -4.15 -28.44 -22.13
N ALA A 205 -3.90 -27.86 -20.96
CA ALA A 205 -4.67 -26.74 -20.46
C ALA A 205 -4.45 -25.49 -21.33
N VAL A 206 -5.54 -24.80 -21.66
CA VAL A 206 -5.55 -23.55 -22.41
C VAL A 206 -6.29 -22.52 -21.58
N TYR A 207 -5.71 -21.34 -21.43
CA TYR A 207 -6.24 -20.31 -20.53
C TYR A 207 -6.94 -19.15 -21.29
N ARG A 208 -6.89 -19.14 -22.62
CA ARG A 208 -7.60 -18.17 -23.47
C ARG A 208 -8.17 -18.86 -24.70
N THR A 209 -9.38 -18.52 -25.10
CA THR A 209 -9.95 -18.96 -26.38
C THR A 209 -9.32 -18.18 -27.54
N GLN A 210 -9.25 -18.76 -28.75
CA GLN A 210 -8.58 -18.13 -29.90
C GLN A 210 -9.22 -16.78 -30.33
N GLU A 211 -10.50 -16.57 -30.03
CA GLU A 211 -11.22 -15.32 -30.26
C GLU A 211 -10.81 -14.17 -29.30
N GLN A 212 -10.10 -14.48 -28.20
CA GLN A 212 -9.71 -13.52 -27.16
C GLN A 212 -8.21 -13.18 -27.19
N SER A 213 -7.56 -13.28 -28.35
CA SER A 213 -6.12 -13.04 -28.52
C SER A 213 -5.66 -11.60 -28.21
N GLY A 214 -6.59 -10.67 -27.90
CA GLY A 214 -6.30 -9.30 -27.44
C GLY A 214 -6.57 -9.01 -25.94
N ALA A 215 -7.17 -9.92 -25.16
CA ALA A 215 -7.56 -9.62 -23.77
C ALA A 215 -6.46 -9.97 -22.75
N ARG A 216 -6.15 -9.01 -21.84
CA ARG A 216 -5.20 -9.22 -20.74
C ARG A 216 -5.88 -9.99 -19.60
N LEU A 217 -5.52 -11.28 -19.50
CA LEU A 217 -5.81 -12.24 -18.41
C LEU A 217 -7.20 -12.90 -18.43
N CYS A 218 -7.21 -14.14 -17.93
CA CYS A 218 -8.34 -15.04 -17.84
C CYS A 218 -9.00 -14.78 -16.48
N GLU A 219 -10.23 -14.30 -16.50
CA GLU A 219 -11.03 -13.99 -15.30
C GLU A 219 -11.86 -15.18 -14.86
#